data_AF-A0AAE4CQ54-F1
#
_entry.id   AF-A0AAE4CQ54-F1
#
_cell.length_a   1.000
_cell.length_b   1.000
_cell.length_c   1.000
_cell.angle_alpha   90.00
_cell.angle_beta   90.00
_cell.angle_gamma   90.00
#
_symmetry.space_group_name_H-M   'P 1'
#
loop_
_entity.id
_entity.type
_entity.pdbx_description
1 polymer ?
#
loop_
_entity_poly.entity_id
_entity_poly.type
_entity_poly.pdbx_seq_one_letter_code
_entity_poly.pdbx_strand_id
1 'polypeptide(L)'
;MQNDTDDTTSPEGRSPTGRRRSPFGHGIANIKSAWSSLLHHRGEHPDDTAARRVPRGIAGLCVAVTLSVAAVATAATMPPSSSGTLEGDMAAAPAITAQAGTVQAEIVQAARQGLGTEETGDNCQKYSDRCVAWCALFAMSTWEKAGVDVENEEFAFTGDVYTTGQAQGEAYGSDQLSNAKPGDVLLFGTGPENISSSRHIGVVERIEGDTVTLIEGNTGDNPDRVMRKEHELSAETFYGGVHPW
;
A
#
# COMPACT_ATOMS: atom_id res chain seq x y z
N MET A 1 -48.71 33.68 63.49
CA MET A 1 -49.60 34.44 62.58
C MET A 1 -48.68 35.32 61.78
N GLN A 2 -48.15 34.82 60.66
CA GLN A 2 -47.29 35.59 59.78
C GLN A 2 -48.06 35.85 58.49
N ASN A 3 -48.13 37.13 58.14
CA ASN A 3 -48.95 37.71 57.09
C ASN A 3 -48.58 37.18 55.70
N ASP A 4 -49.63 36.70 55.03
CA ASP A 4 -49.73 36.61 53.59
C ASP A 4 -49.97 37.99 52.97
N THR A 5 -49.46 38.20 51.78
CA THR A 5 -50.08 39.11 50.81
C THR A 5 -49.77 38.57 49.41
N ASP A 6 -50.83 38.07 48.77
CA ASP A 6 -51.26 38.18 47.36
C ASP A 6 -50.24 38.12 46.21
N ASP A 7 -50.55 37.67 45.01
CA ASP A 7 -51.61 36.85 44.38
C ASP A 7 -51.15 36.75 42.90
N THR A 8 -51.70 35.77 42.17
CA THR A 8 -51.97 35.79 40.73
C THR A 8 -50.89 35.33 39.72
N THR A 9 -50.99 34.04 39.36
CA THR A 9 -51.18 33.45 38.00
C THR A 9 -50.09 33.55 36.89
N SER A 10 -49.37 32.43 36.68
CA SER A 10 -49.11 31.59 35.45
C SER A 10 -49.26 32.14 34.00
N PRO A 11 -48.71 31.49 32.92
CA PRO A 11 -47.80 30.33 32.80
C PRO A 11 -46.75 30.36 31.63
N GLU A 12 -46.02 29.25 31.45
CA GLU A 12 -45.31 28.71 30.25
C GLU A 12 -44.00 29.36 29.70
N GLY A 13 -42.96 28.52 29.54
CA GLY A 13 -41.73 28.84 28.80
C GLY A 13 -40.76 27.65 28.68
N ARG A 14 -40.39 27.31 27.45
CA ARG A 14 -39.85 26.02 26.96
C ARG A 14 -38.31 25.97 26.90
N SER A 15 -37.78 24.75 27.10
CA SER A 15 -36.54 24.14 26.55
C SER A 15 -35.13 24.42 27.11
N PRO A 16 -34.25 23.38 27.12
CA PRO A 16 -32.91 23.39 27.71
C PRO A 16 -31.78 23.47 26.66
N THR A 17 -30.59 23.95 27.04
CA THR A 17 -29.28 23.49 26.50
C THR A 17 -28.14 24.16 27.27
N GLY A 18 -27.64 23.47 28.30
CA GLY A 18 -26.44 23.86 29.05
C GLY A 18 -25.34 22.81 28.83
N ARG A 19 -24.38 23.16 27.98
CA ARG A 19 -23.19 22.39 27.59
C ARG A 19 -22.35 22.05 28.84
N ARG A 20 -22.32 20.78 29.27
CA ARG A 20 -21.36 20.30 30.29
C ARG A 20 -20.13 19.74 29.60
N ARG A 21 -19.00 20.39 29.84
CA ARG A 21 -17.65 19.86 29.60
C ARG A 21 -17.36 18.81 30.67
N SER A 22 -16.98 17.61 30.26
CA SER A 22 -16.42 16.59 31.16
C SER A 22 -14.89 16.72 31.20
N PRO A 23 -14.26 16.64 32.38
CA PRO A 23 -12.82 16.60 32.52
C PRO A 23 -12.35 15.15 32.75
N PHE A 24 -11.61 14.58 31.81
CA PHE A 24 -10.74 13.45 32.07
C PHE A 24 -9.45 13.65 31.29
N GLY A 25 -8.43 14.12 32.00
CA GLY A 25 -7.04 13.87 31.65
C GLY A 25 -6.49 12.86 32.64
N HIS A 26 -5.74 11.88 32.16
CA HIS A 26 -4.31 11.71 32.41
C HIS A 26 -3.86 10.29 32.02
N GLY A 27 -2.80 10.23 31.20
CA GLY A 27 -1.81 9.17 31.31
C GLY A 27 -1.66 8.25 30.12
N ILE A 28 -1.07 8.73 29.02
CA ILE A 28 -0.26 7.85 28.17
C ILE A 28 1.17 8.39 28.22
N ALA A 29 2.05 7.56 28.78
CA ALA A 29 3.45 7.86 28.96
C ALA A 29 4.16 7.91 27.61
N ASN A 30 4.82 9.03 27.36
CA ASN A 30 5.83 9.23 26.32
C ASN A 30 6.87 8.10 26.37
N ILE A 31 6.88 7.22 25.36
CA ILE A 31 8.06 6.41 25.05
C ILE A 31 8.81 7.13 23.94
N LYS A 32 9.60 8.14 24.32
CA LYS A 32 10.62 8.69 23.43
C LYS A 32 11.81 7.74 23.46
N SER A 33 11.95 6.88 22.46
CA SER A 33 13.16 6.09 22.26
C SER A 33 14.23 6.96 21.60
N ALA A 34 15.33 7.12 22.31
CA ALA A 34 16.49 7.90 21.91
C ALA A 34 17.42 7.04 21.06
N TRP A 35 17.62 7.34 19.78
CA TRP A 35 18.84 6.95 19.06
C TRP A 35 19.20 7.95 17.96
N SER A 36 20.31 8.65 18.18
CA SER A 36 21.08 9.36 17.17
C SER A 36 22.44 8.67 17.06
N SER A 37 22.95 8.55 15.84
CA SER A 37 24.28 8.04 15.43
C SER A 37 24.33 6.58 14.98
N LEU A 38 24.35 6.35 13.67
CA LEU A 38 25.52 5.82 12.93
C LEU A 38 25.09 5.49 11.48
N LEU A 39 25.30 6.41 10.54
CA LEU A 39 25.51 6.05 9.13
C LEU A 39 26.56 7.00 8.55
N HIS A 40 27.82 6.65 8.76
CA HIS A 40 28.89 6.90 7.81
C HIS A 40 29.45 5.51 7.50
N HIS A 41 29.16 4.96 6.32
CA HIS A 41 30.20 4.34 5.49
C HIS A 41 29.68 4.07 4.08
N ARG A 42 30.52 4.49 3.15
CA ARG A 42 30.40 4.54 1.70
C ARG A 42 31.25 3.43 1.09
N GLY A 43 30.76 2.84 -0.01
CA GLY A 43 31.55 2.14 -1.03
C GLY A 43 31.94 0.70 -0.67
N GLU A 44 32.10 -0.26 -1.60
CA GLU A 44 32.38 -0.17 -3.04
C GLU A 44 31.92 -1.46 -3.75
N HIS A 45 31.55 -1.34 -5.02
CA HIS A 45 31.33 -2.41 -6.00
C HIS A 45 32.64 -2.66 -6.77
N PRO A 46 32.91 -3.90 -7.21
CA PRO A 46 33.60 -4.07 -8.49
C PRO A 46 32.92 -5.10 -9.41
N ASP A 47 32.71 -4.68 -10.66
CA ASP A 47 32.64 -5.54 -11.84
C ASP A 47 34.03 -6.15 -12.14
N ASP A 48 34.10 -7.38 -12.67
CA ASP A 48 34.37 -7.60 -14.11
C ASP A 48 34.68 -9.07 -14.47
N THR A 49 34.05 -9.49 -15.56
CA THR A 49 34.44 -10.43 -16.65
C THR A 49 35.35 -11.66 -16.42
N ALA A 50 34.85 -12.83 -16.87
CA ALA A 50 35.68 -13.82 -17.58
C ALA A 50 34.84 -14.70 -18.54
N ALA A 51 35.25 -14.71 -19.81
CA ALA A 51 34.67 -15.48 -20.91
C ALA A 51 35.44 -16.78 -21.21
N ARG A 52 34.82 -17.64 -22.05
CA ARG A 52 35.31 -18.85 -22.80
C ARG A 52 35.23 -20.19 -22.04
N ARG A 53 34.93 -21.34 -22.66
CA ARG A 53 34.83 -21.81 -24.06
C ARG A 53 34.18 -23.22 -24.06
N VAL A 54 33.37 -23.59 -25.06
CA VAL A 54 33.18 -25.02 -25.48
C VAL A 54 32.91 -25.08 -27.02
N PRO A 55 33.42 -26.09 -27.77
CA PRO A 55 33.45 -26.08 -29.24
C PRO A 55 32.38 -26.92 -29.98
N ARG A 56 32.08 -26.42 -31.19
CA ARG A 56 31.64 -27.00 -32.48
C ARG A 56 31.27 -28.50 -32.64
N GLY A 57 30.13 -28.71 -33.31
CA GLY A 57 29.87 -29.75 -34.34
C GLY A 57 28.56 -29.40 -35.08
N ILE A 58 28.59 -28.74 -36.24
CA ILE A 58 28.65 -29.22 -37.65
C ILE A 58 27.47 -30.09 -38.12
N ALA A 59 26.61 -29.42 -38.89
CA ALA A 59 25.96 -29.78 -40.17
C ALA A 59 24.82 -30.82 -40.24
N GLY A 60 23.71 -30.35 -40.82
CA GLY A 60 22.67 -31.15 -41.44
C GLY A 60 21.73 -30.25 -42.28
N LEU A 61 22.22 -29.81 -43.44
CA LEU A 61 21.45 -29.13 -44.48
C LEU A 61 20.68 -30.19 -45.28
N CYS A 62 19.35 -30.07 -45.40
CA CYS A 62 18.58 -30.76 -46.44
C CYS A 62 17.64 -29.76 -47.13
N VAL A 63 17.73 -29.79 -48.46
CA VAL A 63 17.15 -28.88 -49.45
C VAL A 63 15.69 -29.23 -49.74
N ALA A 64 14.94 -28.19 -50.12
CA ALA A 64 13.54 -28.14 -50.51
C ALA A 64 13.13 -29.03 -51.70
N VAL A 65 11.83 -29.40 -51.76
CA VAL A 65 11.09 -29.57 -53.03
C VAL A 65 9.63 -29.11 -52.83
N THR A 66 9.20 -28.21 -53.70
CA THR A 66 7.81 -27.73 -53.90
C THR A 66 7.00 -28.69 -54.76
N LEU A 67 5.69 -28.78 -54.53
CA LEU A 67 4.72 -29.11 -55.59
C LEU A 67 3.36 -28.48 -55.28
N SER A 68 2.96 -27.56 -56.15
CA SER A 68 1.63 -26.96 -56.21
C SER A 68 0.65 -27.93 -56.88
N VAL A 69 -0.54 -28.09 -56.31
CA VAL A 69 -1.69 -28.65 -57.01
C VAL A 69 -2.85 -27.68 -56.85
N ALA A 70 -3.32 -27.15 -57.99
CA ALA A 70 -4.55 -26.39 -58.08
C ALA A 70 -5.73 -27.37 -58.16
N ALA A 71 -6.68 -27.25 -57.23
CA ALA A 71 -7.98 -27.88 -57.32
C ALA A 71 -9.04 -26.79 -57.31
N VAL A 72 -9.69 -26.59 -58.47
CA VAL A 72 -10.92 -25.82 -58.59
C VAL A 72 -12.06 -26.71 -58.11
N ALA A 73 -12.69 -26.34 -56.99
CA ALA A 73 -13.94 -26.93 -56.54
C ALA A 73 -14.96 -25.81 -56.32
N THR A 74 -16.12 -26.01 -56.92
CA THR A 74 -17.30 -25.14 -56.93
C THR A 74 -17.88 -24.95 -55.53
N ALA A 75 -18.35 -23.73 -55.27
CA ALA A 75 -18.98 -23.31 -54.04
C ALA A 75 -20.24 -24.14 -53.72
N ALA A 76 -20.28 -24.68 -52.51
CA ALA A 76 -21.51 -24.93 -51.77
C ALA A 76 -21.47 -24.03 -50.54
N THR A 77 -22.31 -22.99 -50.53
CA THR A 77 -22.55 -22.15 -49.35
C THR A 77 -23.26 -22.97 -48.29
N MET A 78 -22.49 -23.49 -47.33
CA MET A 78 -23.02 -23.92 -46.04
C MET A 78 -23.05 -22.71 -45.09
N PRO A 79 -24.08 -22.58 -44.23
CA PRO A 79 -24.01 -21.62 -43.13
C PRO A 79 -22.80 -21.97 -42.26
N PRO A 80 -22.07 -20.99 -41.69
CA PRO A 80 -21.06 -21.31 -40.72
C PRO A 80 -21.75 -21.98 -39.54
N SER A 81 -21.48 -23.27 -39.35
CA SER A 81 -21.60 -23.91 -38.06
C SER A 81 -20.84 -23.03 -37.08
N SER A 82 -21.53 -22.54 -36.05
CA SER A 82 -20.89 -21.91 -34.91
C SER A 82 -19.97 -22.94 -34.26
N SER A 83 -18.73 -23.02 -34.74
CA SER A 83 -17.61 -23.49 -33.95
C SER A 83 -17.53 -22.50 -32.80
N GLY A 84 -18.22 -22.82 -31.70
CA GLY A 84 -17.98 -22.17 -30.43
C GLY A 84 -16.53 -22.43 -30.10
N THR A 85 -15.70 -21.43 -30.37
CA THR A 85 -14.35 -21.37 -29.85
C THR A 85 -14.50 -21.45 -28.33
N LEU A 86 -14.11 -22.57 -27.74
CA LEU A 86 -13.73 -22.62 -26.33
C LEU A 86 -12.37 -21.94 -26.23
N GLU A 87 -12.32 -20.66 -26.60
CA GLU A 87 -11.34 -19.73 -26.08
C GLU A 87 -11.79 -19.56 -24.63
N GLY A 88 -11.12 -20.32 -23.75
CA GLY A 88 -11.17 -20.05 -22.33
C GLY A 88 -10.70 -18.61 -22.16
N ASP A 89 -11.66 -17.71 -22.06
CA ASP A 89 -11.49 -16.37 -21.52
C ASP A 89 -10.88 -16.62 -20.13
N MET A 90 -9.55 -16.52 -20.01
CA MET A 90 -8.89 -16.38 -18.71
C MET A 90 -9.41 -15.04 -18.18
N ALA A 91 -10.60 -15.08 -17.59
CA ALA A 91 -11.19 -13.95 -16.91
C ALA A 91 -10.16 -13.52 -15.87
N ALA A 92 -9.61 -12.31 -16.06
CA ALA A 92 -8.71 -11.71 -15.09
C ALA A 92 -9.37 -11.79 -13.71
N ALA A 93 -8.59 -12.15 -12.69
CA ALA A 93 -9.10 -12.22 -11.33
C ALA A 93 -9.78 -10.88 -10.98
N PRO A 94 -10.97 -10.89 -10.36
CA PRO A 94 -11.67 -9.66 -10.02
C PRO A 94 -10.80 -8.80 -9.09
N ALA A 95 -10.67 -7.52 -9.42
CA ALA A 95 -9.91 -6.56 -8.64
C ALA A 95 -10.71 -6.10 -7.40
N ILE A 96 -10.12 -6.25 -6.22
CA ILE A 96 -10.59 -5.65 -4.97
C ILE A 96 -10.06 -4.21 -4.91
N THR A 97 -10.97 -3.24 -4.88
CA THR A 97 -10.66 -1.80 -4.79
C THR A 97 -11.46 -1.15 -3.65
N ALA A 98 -11.01 0.01 -3.18
CA ALA A 98 -11.70 0.73 -2.11
C ALA A 98 -13.10 1.18 -2.54
N GLN A 99 -14.09 0.97 -1.66
CA GLN A 99 -15.44 1.45 -1.86
C GLN A 99 -15.46 2.99 -1.79
N ALA A 100 -16.09 3.66 -2.77
CA ALA A 100 -16.21 5.11 -2.75
C ALA A 100 -16.91 5.63 -1.48
N GLY A 101 -16.42 6.74 -0.93
CA GLY A 101 -16.97 7.37 0.27
C GLY A 101 -16.51 6.76 1.60
N THR A 102 -15.55 5.83 1.60
CA THR A 102 -14.91 5.31 2.82
C THR A 102 -13.55 5.95 3.05
N VAL A 103 -13.04 5.86 4.29
CA VAL A 103 -11.68 6.31 4.64
C VAL A 103 -10.62 5.62 3.77
N GLN A 104 -10.81 4.35 3.42
CA GLN A 104 -9.90 3.61 2.54
C GLN A 104 -9.82 4.25 1.14
N ALA A 105 -10.93 4.71 0.58
CA ALA A 105 -10.92 5.39 -0.70
C ALA A 105 -10.17 6.72 -0.64
N GLU A 106 -10.33 7.48 0.45
CA GLU A 106 -9.59 8.72 0.68
C GLU A 106 -8.09 8.47 0.87
N ILE A 107 -7.70 7.40 1.57
CA ILE A 107 -6.29 6.98 1.70
C ILE A 107 -5.69 6.67 0.32
N VAL A 108 -6.38 5.84 -0.47
CA VAL A 108 -5.91 5.47 -1.81
C VAL A 108 -5.83 6.70 -2.71
N GLN A 109 -6.80 7.63 -2.60
CA GLN A 109 -6.76 8.91 -3.31
C GLN A 109 -5.56 9.77 -2.89
N ALA A 110 -5.30 9.91 -1.59
CA ALA A 110 -4.15 10.65 -1.08
C ALA A 110 -2.82 10.03 -1.54
N ALA A 111 -2.72 8.69 -1.56
CA ALA A 111 -1.56 7.98 -2.09
C ALA A 111 -1.36 8.26 -3.58
N ARG A 112 -2.43 8.21 -4.39
CA ARG A 112 -2.40 8.52 -5.83
C ARG A 112 -1.94 9.94 -6.12
N GLN A 113 -2.37 10.91 -5.32
CA GLN A 113 -1.88 12.30 -5.43
C GLN A 113 -0.39 12.46 -5.11
N GLY A 114 0.21 11.48 -4.44
CA GLY A 114 1.65 11.43 -4.17
C GLY A 114 2.49 11.01 -5.37
N LEU A 115 1.94 10.26 -6.32
CA LEU A 115 2.68 9.64 -7.43
C LEU A 115 3.58 10.63 -8.16
N GLY A 116 4.84 10.22 -8.37
CA GLY A 116 5.86 11.04 -9.01
C GLY A 116 6.49 12.10 -8.12
N THR A 117 6.08 12.25 -6.86
CA THR A 117 6.81 13.10 -5.90
C THR A 117 8.20 12.49 -5.68
N GLU A 118 9.23 13.22 -6.09
CA GLU A 118 10.64 12.86 -5.89
C GLU A 118 11.15 13.43 -4.56
N GLU A 119 12.18 12.80 -4.01
CA GLU A 119 13.04 13.43 -3.01
C GLU A 119 13.82 14.61 -3.64
N THR A 120 14.13 15.62 -2.83
CA THR A 120 14.85 16.84 -3.27
C THR A 120 16.35 16.83 -2.94
N GLY A 121 16.79 15.78 -2.26
CA GLY A 121 18.14 15.53 -1.80
C GLY A 121 18.16 14.14 -1.16
N ASP A 122 19.31 13.70 -0.66
CA ASP A 122 19.43 12.37 -0.03
C ASP A 122 18.39 12.22 1.10
N ASN A 123 17.33 11.45 0.82
CA ASN A 123 16.19 11.22 1.69
C ASN A 123 15.41 12.48 2.15
N CYS A 124 15.61 13.64 1.50
CA CYS A 124 14.87 14.86 1.83
C CYS A 124 13.57 14.95 1.04
N GLN A 125 12.45 15.22 1.70
CA GLN A 125 11.12 14.98 1.17
C GLN A 125 10.05 15.82 1.88
N LYS A 126 8.83 15.93 1.32
CA LYS A 126 7.80 16.89 1.77
C LYS A 126 6.91 16.44 2.94
N TYR A 127 6.99 15.18 3.34
CA TYR A 127 6.17 14.51 4.36
C TYR A 127 6.74 14.61 5.78
N SER A 128 7.97 15.12 5.97
CA SER A 128 8.49 15.52 7.29
C SER A 128 9.71 16.42 7.12
N ASP A 129 10.02 17.24 8.13
CA ASP A 129 11.19 18.13 8.12
C ASP A 129 12.56 17.40 8.23
N ARG A 130 12.56 16.08 8.40
CA ARG A 130 13.77 15.25 8.48
C ARG A 130 14.10 14.60 7.13
N CYS A 131 15.39 14.60 6.77
CA CYS A 131 15.92 13.84 5.64
C CYS A 131 16.31 12.42 6.09
N VAL A 132 15.35 11.51 6.07
CA VAL A 132 15.48 10.10 6.51
C VAL A 132 14.69 9.22 5.56
N ALA A 133 14.95 7.90 5.55
CA ALA A 133 14.14 6.95 4.80
C ALA A 133 12.65 7.20 5.07
N TRP A 134 11.88 7.38 4.00
CA TRP A 134 10.58 8.06 4.09
C TRP A 134 9.39 7.28 3.57
N CYS A 135 9.57 5.97 3.30
CA CYS A 135 8.48 5.09 2.90
C CYS A 135 7.30 5.10 3.91
N ALA A 136 7.60 5.01 5.21
CA ALA A 136 6.61 5.07 6.29
C ALA A 136 6.01 6.47 6.46
N LEU A 137 6.83 7.52 6.41
CA LEU A 137 6.36 8.92 6.47
C LEU A 137 5.36 9.22 5.34
N PHE A 138 5.63 8.74 4.12
CA PHE A 138 4.70 8.82 3.02
C PHE A 138 3.41 8.06 3.32
N ALA A 139 3.49 6.77 3.65
CA ALA A 139 2.32 5.94 3.91
C ALA A 139 1.41 6.55 4.99
N MET A 140 1.98 6.94 6.13
CA MET A 140 1.23 7.55 7.22
C MET A 140 0.67 8.93 6.86
N SER A 141 1.34 9.71 6.01
CA SER A 141 0.76 10.97 5.51
C SER A 141 -0.49 10.76 4.65
N THR A 142 -0.66 9.58 4.04
CA THR A 142 -1.89 9.27 3.29
C THR A 142 -3.06 8.99 4.21
N TRP A 143 -2.80 8.36 5.35
CA TRP A 143 -3.76 8.12 6.42
C TRP A 143 -4.17 9.42 7.10
N GLU A 144 -3.20 10.25 7.47
CA GLU A 144 -3.45 11.57 8.05
C GLU A 144 -4.31 12.44 7.12
N LYS A 145 -3.99 12.50 5.81
CA LYS A 145 -4.79 13.23 4.81
C LYS A 145 -6.21 12.71 4.64
N ALA A 146 -6.43 11.42 4.88
CA ALA A 146 -7.74 10.79 4.85
C ALA A 146 -8.53 10.98 6.15
N GLY A 147 -7.94 11.63 7.17
CA GLY A 147 -8.57 11.90 8.45
C GLY A 147 -8.42 10.79 9.49
N VAL A 148 -7.49 9.85 9.30
CA VAL A 148 -7.07 8.89 10.34
C VAL A 148 -6.26 9.65 11.39
N ASP A 149 -6.48 9.36 12.68
CA ASP A 149 -5.80 10.05 13.79
C ASP A 149 -4.37 9.51 13.97
N VAL A 150 -3.47 10.01 13.12
CA VAL A 150 -2.04 9.67 13.11
C VAL A 150 -1.21 10.92 12.92
N GLU A 151 -0.12 11.04 13.67
CA GLU A 151 0.91 12.04 13.41
C GLU A 151 2.00 11.40 12.55
N ASN A 152 1.94 11.61 11.23
CA ASN A 152 2.78 10.87 10.28
C ASN A 152 4.28 11.03 10.56
N GLU A 153 4.69 12.19 11.07
CA GLU A 153 6.07 12.50 11.43
C GLU A 153 6.61 11.63 12.57
N GLU A 154 5.76 10.96 13.36
CA GLU A 154 6.23 10.02 14.38
C GLU A 154 6.69 8.68 13.79
N PHE A 155 6.32 8.37 12.54
CA PHE A 155 6.51 7.05 11.92
C PHE A 155 7.58 7.05 10.82
N ALA A 156 8.83 7.32 11.19
CA ALA A 156 9.96 7.16 10.26
C ALA A 156 10.39 5.69 10.09
N PHE A 157 10.21 4.88 11.14
CA PHE A 157 10.54 3.46 11.09
C PHE A 157 9.28 2.63 10.83
N THR A 158 9.36 1.73 9.85
CA THR A 158 8.26 0.86 9.42
C THR A 158 7.76 -0.09 10.51
N GLY A 159 8.66 -0.55 11.40
CA GLY A 159 8.29 -1.40 12.52
C GLY A 159 7.43 -0.70 13.57
N ASP A 160 7.57 0.63 13.73
CA ASP A 160 6.74 1.41 14.65
C ASP A 160 5.28 1.46 14.18
N VAL A 161 5.05 1.49 12.86
CA VAL A 161 3.68 1.40 12.27
C VAL A 161 3.04 0.07 12.64
N TYR A 162 3.77 -1.03 12.47
CA TYR A 162 3.24 -2.36 12.78
C TYR A 162 2.99 -2.57 14.27
N THR A 163 3.95 -2.22 15.13
CA THR A 163 3.81 -2.37 16.59
C THR A 163 2.71 -1.47 17.15
N THR A 164 2.52 -0.27 16.61
CA THR A 164 1.38 0.58 16.94
C THR A 164 0.07 -0.05 16.48
N GLY A 165 0.01 -0.56 15.25
CA GLY A 165 -1.14 -1.31 14.75
C GLY A 165 -1.49 -2.50 15.64
N GLN A 166 -0.50 -3.23 16.17
CA GLN A 166 -0.73 -4.30 17.14
C GLN A 166 -1.35 -3.78 18.44
N ALA A 167 -0.86 -2.65 18.95
CA ALA A 167 -1.39 -2.02 20.16
C ALA A 167 -2.84 -1.52 19.96
N GLN A 168 -3.19 -1.08 18.75
CA GLN A 168 -4.54 -0.66 18.37
C GLN A 168 -5.47 -1.85 18.03
N GLY A 169 -4.92 -3.05 17.84
CA GLY A 169 -5.67 -4.24 17.43
C GLY A 169 -5.98 -4.30 15.93
N GLU A 170 -5.28 -3.51 15.11
CA GLU A 170 -5.51 -3.36 13.66
C GLU A 170 -4.40 -4.00 12.79
N ALA A 171 -3.33 -4.52 13.40
CA ALA A 171 -2.30 -5.27 12.69
C ALA A 171 -2.69 -6.74 12.48
N TYR A 172 -2.28 -7.30 11.35
CA TYR A 172 -2.42 -8.72 11.00
C TYR A 172 -1.10 -9.30 10.51
N GLY A 173 -0.84 -10.56 10.86
CA GLY A 173 0.41 -11.26 10.55
C GLY A 173 0.49 -11.81 9.13
N SER A 174 1.64 -12.38 8.78
CA SER A 174 1.90 -12.99 7.47
C SER A 174 1.02 -14.21 7.16
N ASP A 175 0.51 -14.90 8.19
CA ASP A 175 -0.47 -15.99 8.08
C ASP A 175 -1.90 -15.49 7.81
N GLN A 176 -2.11 -14.16 7.84
CA GLN A 176 -3.39 -13.48 7.69
C GLN A 176 -3.39 -12.47 6.55
N LEU A 177 -2.46 -12.56 5.58
CA LEU A 177 -2.38 -11.60 4.47
C LEU A 177 -3.64 -11.56 3.59
N SER A 178 -4.49 -12.59 3.63
CA SER A 178 -5.80 -12.58 2.99
C SER A 178 -6.77 -11.53 3.56
N ASN A 179 -6.45 -10.94 4.72
CA ASN A 179 -7.20 -9.82 5.29
C ASN A 179 -6.85 -8.47 4.66
N ALA A 180 -5.77 -8.39 3.88
CA ALA A 180 -5.33 -7.16 3.25
C ALA A 180 -6.45 -6.57 2.38
N LYS A 181 -6.66 -5.27 2.50
CA LYS A 181 -7.65 -4.53 1.72
C LYS A 181 -7.09 -3.17 1.28
N PRO A 182 -7.62 -2.58 0.20
CA PRO A 182 -7.27 -1.22 -0.21
C PRO A 182 -7.36 -0.23 0.95
N GLY A 183 -6.37 0.66 1.04
CA GLY A 183 -6.19 1.62 2.13
C GLY A 183 -5.35 1.10 3.30
N ASP A 184 -5.14 -0.21 3.42
CA ASP A 184 -4.18 -0.76 4.38
C ASP A 184 -2.74 -0.39 3.99
N VAL A 185 -1.82 -0.64 4.92
CA VAL A 185 -0.39 -0.70 4.63
C VAL A 185 0.12 -2.13 4.76
N LEU A 186 1.01 -2.54 3.85
CA LEU A 186 1.73 -3.82 3.93
C LEU A 186 3.20 -3.59 4.25
N LEU A 187 3.75 -4.43 5.12
CA LEU A 187 5.09 -4.27 5.67
C LEU A 187 6.01 -5.36 5.13
N PHE A 188 7.10 -4.94 4.47
CA PHE A 188 8.06 -5.85 3.85
C PHE A 188 9.09 -6.36 4.86
N GLY A 189 9.47 -7.62 4.71
CA GLY A 189 10.53 -8.25 5.50
C GLY A 189 10.04 -9.41 6.35
N THR A 190 10.58 -9.54 7.56
CA THR A 190 10.37 -10.71 8.43
C THR A 190 9.83 -10.38 9.81
N GLY A 191 9.78 -9.09 10.18
CA GLY A 191 9.27 -8.66 11.48
C GLY A 191 9.59 -7.20 11.80
N PRO A 192 8.99 -6.63 12.85
CA PRO A 192 9.08 -5.20 13.16
C PRO A 192 10.33 -4.79 13.97
N GLU A 193 11.22 -5.72 14.32
CA GLU A 193 12.19 -5.54 15.40
C GLU A 193 13.28 -4.51 15.10
N ASN A 194 13.71 -4.39 13.84
CA ASN A 194 14.78 -3.49 13.44
C ASN A 194 14.77 -3.21 11.92
N ILE A 195 15.65 -2.32 11.46
CA ILE A 195 15.75 -1.91 10.05
C ILE A 195 16.11 -3.04 9.07
N SER A 196 16.69 -4.15 9.56
CA SER A 196 17.01 -5.31 8.71
C SER A 196 15.84 -6.28 8.59
N SER A 197 14.99 -6.40 9.61
CA SER A 197 13.77 -7.22 9.57
C SER A 197 12.55 -6.47 9.04
N SER A 198 12.44 -5.16 9.27
CA SER A 198 11.36 -4.29 8.80
C SER A 198 11.87 -3.36 7.72
N ARG A 199 11.77 -3.80 6.47
CA ARG A 199 12.57 -3.25 5.36
C ARG A 199 11.88 -2.13 4.59
N HIS A 200 10.56 -2.20 4.44
CA HIS A 200 9.79 -1.25 3.63
C HIS A 200 8.30 -1.30 3.97
N ILE A 201 7.52 -0.36 3.44
CA ILE A 201 6.06 -0.27 3.59
C ILE A 201 5.44 0.34 2.34
N GLY A 202 4.26 -0.12 1.94
CA GLY A 202 3.48 0.45 0.86
C GLY A 202 1.99 0.51 1.17
N VAL A 203 1.29 1.47 0.57
CA VAL A 203 -0.17 1.63 0.70
C VAL A 203 -0.87 0.75 -0.32
N VAL A 204 -1.80 -0.09 0.12
CA VAL A 204 -2.57 -0.99 -0.76
C VAL A 204 -3.53 -0.18 -1.62
N GLU A 205 -3.33 -0.19 -2.93
CA GLU A 205 -4.26 0.43 -3.88
C GLU A 205 -5.34 -0.55 -4.35
N ARG A 206 -4.92 -1.75 -4.77
CA ARG A 206 -5.82 -2.81 -5.27
C ARG A 206 -5.19 -4.20 -5.10
N ILE A 207 -6.04 -5.22 -5.06
CA ILE A 207 -5.63 -6.63 -4.99
C ILE A 207 -6.33 -7.39 -6.12
N GLU A 208 -5.58 -8.19 -6.88
CA GLU A 208 -6.03 -8.97 -8.04
C GLU A 208 -5.48 -10.40 -7.92
N GLY A 209 -6.29 -11.31 -7.36
CA GLY A 209 -5.80 -12.65 -7.00
C GLY A 209 -4.67 -12.55 -5.96
N ASP A 210 -3.54 -13.19 -6.25
CA ASP A 210 -2.34 -13.15 -5.39
C ASP A 210 -1.42 -11.96 -5.71
N THR A 211 -1.85 -11.01 -6.54
CA THR A 211 -1.09 -9.79 -6.83
C THR A 211 -1.66 -8.61 -6.06
N VAL A 212 -0.80 -7.87 -5.37
CA VAL A 212 -1.13 -6.59 -4.74
C VAL A 212 -0.45 -5.45 -5.47
N THR A 213 -1.22 -4.43 -5.83
CA THR A 213 -0.67 -3.15 -6.29
C THR A 213 -0.53 -2.21 -5.09
N LEU A 214 0.69 -1.76 -4.87
CA LEU A 214 1.05 -0.79 -3.83
C LEU A 214 1.40 0.56 -4.46
N ILE A 215 1.16 1.63 -3.69
CA ILE A 215 1.78 2.93 -3.90
C ILE A 215 2.80 3.11 -2.79
N GLU A 216 4.06 3.30 -3.17
CA GLU A 216 5.22 3.27 -2.29
C GLU A 216 6.01 4.56 -2.44
N GLY A 217 6.42 5.15 -1.32
CA GLY A 217 7.39 6.24 -1.27
C GLY A 217 8.79 5.70 -0.99
N ASN A 218 9.81 6.52 -1.22
CA ASN A 218 11.21 6.15 -1.09
C ASN A 218 11.60 4.94 -1.95
N THR A 219 11.18 4.98 -3.21
CA THR A 219 11.30 3.87 -4.14
C THR A 219 11.74 4.39 -5.52
N GLY A 220 12.78 3.80 -6.12
CA GLY A 220 13.22 4.13 -7.48
C GLY A 220 14.73 3.98 -7.68
N ASP A 221 15.21 4.41 -8.86
CA ASP A 221 16.62 4.30 -9.27
C ASP A 221 17.29 5.69 -9.40
N ASN A 222 16.97 6.63 -8.50
CA ASN A 222 17.53 7.98 -8.38
C ASN A 222 16.90 9.10 -9.27
N PRO A 223 16.27 10.14 -8.67
CA PRO A 223 15.91 10.23 -7.25
C PRO A 223 14.88 9.16 -6.86
N ASP A 224 14.85 8.78 -5.59
CA ASP A 224 13.73 8.03 -5.05
C ASP A 224 12.44 8.86 -5.14
N ARG A 225 11.31 8.18 -5.33
CA ARG A 225 10.03 8.84 -5.56
C ARG A 225 8.86 8.00 -5.09
N VAL A 226 7.67 8.57 -5.19
CA VAL A 226 6.43 7.82 -5.03
C VAL A 226 6.10 7.08 -6.33
N MET A 227 6.05 5.75 -6.28
CA MET A 227 5.80 4.89 -7.43
C MET A 227 4.66 3.91 -7.16
N ARG A 228 4.02 3.45 -8.22
CA ARG A 228 3.15 2.28 -8.18
C ARG A 228 3.98 1.04 -8.47
N LYS A 229 3.85 0.00 -7.65
CA LYS A 229 4.50 -1.30 -7.84
C LYS A 229 3.54 -2.45 -7.60
N GLU A 230 3.79 -3.56 -8.26
CA GLU A 230 3.05 -4.80 -8.10
C GLU A 230 3.96 -5.81 -7.40
N HIS A 231 3.39 -6.54 -6.44
CA HIS A 231 4.05 -7.58 -5.68
C HIS A 231 3.14 -8.79 -5.55
N GLU A 232 3.74 -9.95 -5.32
CA GLU A 232 2.98 -11.12 -4.88
C GLU A 232 2.59 -10.93 -3.41
N LEU A 233 1.30 -11.11 -3.10
CA LEU A 233 0.75 -11.06 -1.76
C LEU A 233 1.09 -12.35 -1.01
N SER A 234 2.35 -12.46 -0.58
CA SER A 234 2.88 -13.66 0.08
C SER A 234 3.66 -13.33 1.35
N ALA A 235 3.76 -14.34 2.23
CA ALA A 235 4.55 -14.29 3.45
C ALA A 235 6.08 -14.26 3.18
N GLU A 236 6.52 -14.49 1.94
CA GLU A 236 7.92 -14.33 1.55
C GLU A 236 8.28 -12.84 1.34
N THR A 237 7.28 -12.03 0.97
CA THR A 237 7.43 -10.60 0.72
C THR A 237 7.09 -9.79 1.97
N PHE A 238 5.95 -10.09 2.60
CA PHE A 238 5.35 -9.30 3.67
C PHE A 238 5.32 -10.07 4.99
N TYR A 239 5.73 -9.43 6.09
CA TYR A 239 5.57 -10.02 7.42
C TYR A 239 4.20 -9.70 8.05
N GLY A 240 3.43 -8.81 7.44
CA GLY A 240 2.08 -8.45 7.88
C GLY A 240 1.58 -7.17 7.24
N GLY A 241 0.44 -6.71 7.74
CA GLY A 241 -0.17 -5.44 7.36
C GLY A 241 -0.90 -4.79 8.52
N VAL A 242 -1.38 -3.57 8.30
CA VAL A 242 -2.12 -2.79 9.30
C VAL A 242 -3.29 -2.08 8.64
N HIS A 243 -4.46 -2.21 9.24
CA HIS A 243 -5.63 -1.42 8.89
C HIS A 243 -5.55 0.00 9.51
N PRO A 244 -6.14 1.02 8.87
CA PRO A 244 -6.30 2.34 9.50
C PRO A 244 -7.07 2.23 10.83
N TRP A 245 -6.63 2.94 11.88
CA TRP A 245 -7.20 2.92 13.24
C TRP A 245 -7.96 4.19 13.61
#